data_AF-A0A9E4N3X1-F1
#
_entry.id   AF-A0A9E4N3X1-F1
#
_cell.length_a   1.000
_cell.length_b   1.000
_cell.length_c   1.000
_cell.angle_alpha   90.00
_cell.angle_beta   90.00
_cell.angle_gamma   90.00
#
_symmetry.space_group_name_H-M   'P 1'
#
loop_
_entity.id
_entity.type
_entity.pdbx_description
1 polymer ?
#
loop_
_entity_poly.entity_id
_entity_poly.type
_entity_poly.pdbx_seq_one_letter_code
_entity_poly.pdbx_strand_id
1 'polypeptide(L)'
;IGDALLVVVPRHPERFDRVAQLVEEAGFSLVRRSQQIACDEETGVFLGDTMGELTLFIGASDAAFIGGSLVPHGGHNILEAAAQGVAVVFGPHMFNFNEIKQLFTQQQAAVEVASAEALAEQVTRWLSDASERSRIGEAGRELVDKNRGALDRLTRLIEQLLDNY
;
A
#
# COMPACT_ATOMS: atom_id res chain seq x y z
N ILE A 1 -6.84 9.43 -17.16
CA ILE A 1 -6.19 8.23 -16.57
C ILE A 1 -5.67 7.30 -17.69
N GLY A 2 -5.31 7.83 -18.88
CA GLY A 2 -4.93 7.00 -20.03
C GLY A 2 -3.60 6.25 -19.84
N ASP A 3 -2.75 6.75 -18.95
CA ASP A 3 -1.36 6.28 -18.79
C ASP A 3 -1.11 5.59 -17.43
N ALA A 4 -2.15 5.13 -16.73
CA ALA A 4 -2.00 4.51 -15.43
C ALA A 4 -1.71 3.01 -15.55
N LEU A 5 -0.66 2.55 -14.85
CA LEU A 5 -0.32 1.13 -14.71
C LEU A 5 -0.81 0.60 -13.35
N LEU A 6 -1.62 -0.45 -13.36
CA LEU A 6 -2.00 -1.14 -12.12
C LEU A 6 -0.97 -2.20 -11.75
N VAL A 7 -0.27 -2.01 -10.63
CA VAL A 7 0.61 -3.03 -10.06
C VAL A 7 -0.15 -3.89 -9.06
N VAL A 8 -0.30 -5.19 -9.33
CA VAL A 8 -0.97 -6.15 -8.45
C VAL A 8 0.06 -7.05 -7.80
N VAL A 9 0.08 -7.11 -6.46
CA VAL A 9 1.01 -7.97 -5.71
C VAL A 9 0.22 -8.89 -4.78
N PRO A 10 -0.11 -10.12 -5.20
CA PRO A 10 -0.84 -11.06 -4.36
C PRO A 10 0.00 -11.49 -3.15
N ARG A 11 -0.63 -11.62 -1.98
CA ARG A 11 0.04 -12.01 -0.74
C ARG A 11 0.64 -13.43 -0.75
N HIS A 12 0.08 -14.30 -1.59
CA HIS A 12 0.29 -15.74 -1.55
C HIS A 12 0.65 -16.29 -2.94
N PRO A 13 1.77 -17.00 -3.10
CA PRO A 13 2.21 -17.52 -4.40
C PRO A 13 1.20 -18.41 -5.12
N GLU A 14 0.44 -19.21 -4.36
CA GLU A 14 -0.60 -20.09 -4.92
C GLU A 14 -1.72 -19.33 -5.65
N ARG A 15 -1.80 -18.00 -5.46
CA ARG A 15 -2.77 -17.15 -6.14
C ARG A 15 -2.26 -16.51 -7.43
N PHE A 16 -0.97 -16.58 -7.73
CA PHE A 16 -0.38 -15.85 -8.86
C PHE A 16 -1.06 -16.18 -10.18
N ASP A 17 -1.19 -17.47 -10.52
CA ASP A 17 -1.81 -17.88 -11.78
C ASP A 17 -3.30 -17.56 -11.81
N ARG A 18 -4.01 -17.69 -10.68
CA ARG A 18 -5.43 -17.32 -10.63
C ARG A 18 -5.64 -15.82 -10.82
N VAL A 19 -4.75 -14.99 -10.28
CA VAL A 19 -4.82 -13.54 -10.47
C VAL A 19 -4.49 -13.17 -11.91
N ALA A 20 -3.49 -13.80 -12.53
CA ALA A 20 -3.19 -13.61 -13.95
C ALA A 20 -4.41 -13.90 -14.84
N GLN A 21 -5.08 -15.03 -14.62
CA GLN A 21 -6.31 -15.39 -15.33
C GLN A 21 -7.42 -14.35 -15.15
N LEU A 22 -7.63 -13.85 -13.93
CA LEU A 22 -8.66 -12.83 -13.68
C LEU A 22 -8.39 -11.52 -14.42
N VAL A 23 -7.12 -11.15 -14.58
CA VAL A 23 -6.72 -9.94 -15.32
C VAL A 23 -7.00 -10.12 -16.82
N GLU A 24 -6.64 -11.27 -17.37
CA GLU A 24 -6.90 -11.62 -18.78
C GLU A 24 -8.40 -11.74 -19.08
N GLU A 25 -9.17 -12.39 -18.19
CA GLU A 25 -10.64 -12.51 -18.26
C GLU A 25 -11.32 -11.13 -18.23
N ALA A 26 -10.73 -10.17 -17.53
CA ALA A 26 -11.20 -8.78 -17.48
C ALA A 26 -10.78 -7.95 -18.72
N GLY A 27 -9.99 -8.52 -19.64
CA GLY A 27 -9.61 -7.90 -20.91
C GLY A 27 -8.42 -6.94 -20.82
N PHE A 28 -7.62 -7.00 -19.75
CA PHE A 28 -6.43 -6.16 -19.61
C PHE A 28 -5.17 -6.84 -20.17
N SER A 29 -4.29 -6.05 -20.79
CA SER A 29 -2.93 -6.49 -21.11
C SER A 29 -2.13 -6.69 -19.82
N LEU A 30 -1.44 -7.83 -19.71
CA LEU A 30 -0.76 -8.29 -18.51
C LEU A 30 0.72 -8.55 -18.78
N VAL A 31 1.59 -7.99 -17.94
CA VAL A 31 3.00 -8.38 -17.80
C VAL A 31 3.22 -8.98 -16.42
N ARG A 32 3.95 -10.10 -16.35
CA ARG A 32 4.30 -10.76 -15.08
C ARG A 32 5.75 -10.48 -14.71
N ARG A 33 6.03 -10.14 -13.44
CA ARG A 33 7.39 -9.88 -12.94
C ARG A 33 8.33 -11.05 -13.21
N SER A 34 7.85 -12.28 -13.03
CA SER A 34 8.59 -13.52 -13.26
C SER A 34 9.09 -13.70 -14.70
N GLN A 35 8.46 -13.04 -15.69
CA GLN A 35 8.87 -13.10 -17.09
C GLN A 35 10.06 -12.18 -17.40
N GLN A 36 10.35 -11.21 -16.52
CA GLN A 36 11.44 -10.24 -16.70
C GLN A 36 11.34 -9.42 -18.00
N ILE A 37 10.11 -9.15 -18.45
CA ILE A 37 9.81 -8.31 -19.60
C ILE A 37 9.45 -6.90 -19.11
N ALA A 38 9.84 -5.86 -19.87
CA ALA A 38 9.47 -4.49 -19.57
C ALA A 38 8.00 -4.21 -19.97
N CYS A 39 7.31 -3.36 -19.20
CA CYS A 39 6.01 -2.84 -19.62
C CYS A 39 6.18 -1.94 -20.85
N ASP A 40 5.16 -1.95 -21.70
CA ASP A 40 4.95 -0.99 -22.78
C ASP A 40 3.73 -0.10 -22.50
N GLU A 41 3.40 0.79 -23.44
CA GLU A 41 2.27 1.71 -23.34
C GLU A 41 0.90 1.01 -23.34
N GLU A 42 0.83 -0.24 -23.83
CA GLU A 42 -0.41 -1.03 -23.87
C GLU A 42 -0.62 -1.83 -22.57
N THR A 43 0.40 -1.94 -21.72
CA THR A 43 0.37 -2.72 -20.49
C THR A 43 -0.57 -2.06 -19.46
N GLY A 44 -1.73 -2.68 -19.23
CA GLY A 44 -2.70 -2.19 -18.23
C GLY A 44 -2.42 -2.70 -16.81
N VAL A 45 -1.86 -3.91 -16.69
CA VAL A 45 -1.58 -4.55 -15.40
C VAL A 45 -0.18 -5.16 -15.37
N PHE A 46 0.56 -4.86 -14.30
CA PHE A 46 1.81 -5.53 -13.95
C PHE A 46 1.60 -6.41 -12.72
N LEU A 47 1.78 -7.71 -12.86
CA LEU A 47 1.63 -8.67 -11.76
C LEU A 47 2.99 -8.96 -11.10
N GLY A 48 3.15 -8.51 -9.86
CA GLY A 48 4.26 -8.88 -8.98
C GLY A 48 4.10 -10.31 -8.46
N ASP A 49 4.40 -11.31 -9.29
CA ASP A 49 4.33 -12.74 -8.99
C ASP A 49 5.67 -13.33 -8.49
N THR A 50 6.39 -12.54 -7.70
CA THR A 50 7.65 -12.90 -7.05
C THR A 50 7.61 -12.50 -5.58
N MET A 51 8.37 -13.19 -4.75
CA MET A 51 8.37 -12.97 -3.30
C MET A 51 9.44 -11.95 -2.89
N GLY A 52 9.13 -11.14 -1.88
CA GLY A 52 10.09 -10.22 -1.26
C GLY A 52 10.28 -8.88 -1.97
N GLU A 53 9.52 -8.60 -3.04
CA GLU A 53 9.65 -7.36 -3.83
C GLU A 53 8.53 -6.33 -3.55
N LEU A 54 7.66 -6.55 -2.57
CA LEU A 54 6.53 -5.64 -2.28
C LEU A 54 6.99 -4.20 -2.04
N THR A 55 8.05 -4.02 -1.25
CA THR A 55 8.63 -2.70 -0.92
C THR A 55 9.16 -1.97 -2.17
N LEU A 56 9.63 -2.69 -3.18
CA LEU A 56 10.06 -2.12 -4.45
C LEU A 56 8.85 -1.58 -5.22
N PHE A 57 7.79 -2.38 -5.32
CA PHE A 57 6.57 -2.00 -6.05
C PHE A 57 5.85 -0.83 -5.41
N ILE A 58 5.76 -0.82 -4.09
CA ILE A 58 5.20 0.32 -3.35
C ILE A 58 6.03 1.58 -3.66
N GLY A 59 7.37 1.50 -3.63
CA GLY A 59 8.23 2.66 -3.81
C GLY A 59 8.21 3.25 -5.22
N ALA A 60 7.76 2.47 -6.20
CA ALA A 60 7.53 2.90 -7.57
C ALA A 60 6.10 3.42 -7.83
N SER A 61 5.20 3.37 -6.84
CA SER A 61 3.78 3.69 -7.01
C SER A 61 3.43 5.11 -6.55
N ASP A 62 2.55 5.79 -7.28
CA ASP A 62 1.97 7.07 -6.87
C ASP A 62 1.00 6.96 -5.67
N ALA A 63 0.32 5.82 -5.55
CA ALA A 63 -0.64 5.51 -4.52
C ALA A 63 -0.72 3.99 -4.29
N ALA A 64 -1.10 3.58 -3.08
CA ALA A 64 -1.22 2.17 -2.72
C ALA A 64 -2.58 1.87 -2.08
N PHE A 65 -3.29 0.90 -2.64
CA PHE A 65 -4.43 0.27 -1.97
C PHE A 65 -3.97 -0.97 -1.19
N ILE A 66 -4.25 -0.98 0.11
CA ILE A 66 -3.87 -2.11 0.97
C ILE A 66 -5.03 -3.11 1.02
N GLY A 67 -4.85 -4.25 0.34
CA GLY A 67 -5.86 -5.29 0.19
C GLY A 67 -6.27 -6.01 1.48
N GLY A 68 -7.22 -6.94 1.36
CA GLY A 68 -7.81 -7.64 2.51
C GLY A 68 -8.68 -6.74 3.41
N SER A 69 -8.94 -5.51 2.96
CA SER A 69 -9.58 -4.44 3.73
C SER A 69 -10.98 -4.06 3.21
N LEU A 70 -11.28 -4.31 1.93
CA LEU A 70 -12.64 -4.21 1.36
C LEU A 70 -13.51 -5.46 1.59
N VAL A 71 -12.91 -6.50 2.17
CA VAL A 71 -13.56 -7.75 2.57
C VAL A 71 -13.22 -8.02 4.04
N PRO A 72 -14.04 -8.77 4.81
CA PRO A 72 -13.82 -9.00 6.24
C PRO A 72 -12.66 -9.98 6.53
N HIS A 73 -11.46 -9.64 6.05
CA HIS A 73 -10.22 -10.40 6.27
C HIS A 73 -9.25 -9.70 7.24
N GLY A 74 -9.50 -8.44 7.57
CA GLY A 74 -8.81 -7.72 8.64
C GLY A 74 -7.65 -6.84 8.18
N GLY A 75 -7.47 -6.71 6.87
CA GLY A 75 -6.48 -5.81 6.27
C GLY A 75 -5.04 -6.28 6.43
N HIS A 76 -4.14 -5.44 5.95
CA HIS A 76 -2.69 -5.65 6.01
C HIS A 76 -1.96 -4.41 6.50
N ASN A 77 -0.65 -4.56 6.76
CA ASN A 77 0.18 -3.49 7.25
C ASN A 77 0.27 -2.33 6.24
N ILE A 78 -0.06 -1.12 6.70
CA ILE A 78 0.02 0.10 5.87
C ILE A 78 1.32 0.90 6.10
N LEU A 79 2.10 0.52 7.12
CA LEU A 79 3.28 1.29 7.55
C LEU A 79 4.40 1.29 6.49
N GLU A 80 4.55 0.21 5.72
CA GLU A 80 5.58 0.13 4.68
C GLU A 80 5.36 1.18 3.57
N ALA A 81 4.11 1.34 3.13
CA ALA A 81 3.75 2.37 2.14
C ALA A 81 3.84 3.78 2.71
N ALA A 82 3.34 3.98 3.92
CA ALA A 82 3.46 5.25 4.61
C ALA A 82 4.92 5.69 4.80
N ALA A 83 5.81 4.77 5.18
CA ALA A 83 7.23 5.06 5.37
C ALA A 83 7.93 5.53 4.08
N GLN A 84 7.42 5.14 2.91
CA GLN A 84 7.94 5.56 1.62
C GLN A 84 7.29 6.85 1.09
N GLY A 85 6.36 7.45 1.85
CA GLY A 85 5.64 8.65 1.43
C GLY A 85 4.59 8.39 0.35
N VAL A 86 4.15 7.13 0.20
CA VAL A 86 3.11 6.76 -0.77
C VAL A 86 1.74 6.97 -0.14
N ALA A 87 0.83 7.60 -0.87
CA ALA A 87 -0.54 7.81 -0.40
C ALA A 87 -1.26 6.47 -0.21
N VAL A 88 -1.77 6.22 0.99
CA VAL A 88 -2.41 4.96 1.36
C VAL A 88 -3.92 5.09 1.36
N VAL A 89 -4.59 4.15 0.67
CA VAL A 89 -6.02 3.92 0.78
C VAL A 89 -6.32 2.48 1.23
N PHE A 90 -7.33 2.30 2.07
CA PHE A 90 -7.77 0.97 2.54
C PHE A 90 -9.30 0.91 2.72
N GLY A 91 -9.85 -0.30 2.78
CA GLY A 91 -11.26 -0.55 3.05
C GLY A 91 -11.61 -0.63 4.55
N PRO A 92 -12.89 -0.78 4.91
CA PRO A 92 -13.36 -0.63 6.29
C PRO A 92 -12.85 -1.73 7.24
N HIS A 93 -12.48 -2.90 6.71
CA HIS A 93 -12.13 -4.10 7.47
C HIS A 93 -10.64 -4.18 7.82
N MET A 94 -10.15 -3.29 8.69
CA MET A 94 -8.77 -3.30 9.18
C MET A 94 -8.66 -3.77 10.65
N PHE A 95 -9.49 -4.72 11.09
CA PHE A 95 -9.57 -5.09 12.50
C PHE A 95 -8.26 -5.67 13.08
N ASN A 96 -7.39 -6.27 12.25
CA ASN A 96 -6.06 -6.73 12.69
C ASN A 96 -5.07 -5.56 12.88
N PHE A 97 -5.39 -4.39 12.33
CA PHE A 97 -4.58 -3.17 12.32
C PHE A 97 -5.40 -1.96 12.81
N ASN A 98 -6.36 -2.17 13.72
CA ASN A 98 -7.34 -1.15 14.07
C ASN A 98 -6.71 0.09 14.72
N GLU A 99 -5.70 -0.08 15.57
CA GLU A 99 -4.95 1.04 16.18
C GLU A 99 -4.24 1.88 15.12
N ILE A 100 -3.59 1.20 14.16
CA ILE A 100 -2.90 1.85 13.04
C ILE A 100 -3.92 2.57 12.14
N LYS A 101 -5.04 1.93 11.81
CA LYS A 101 -6.16 2.55 11.09
C LYS A 101 -6.58 3.85 11.78
N GLN A 102 -6.91 3.78 13.08
CA GLN A 102 -7.41 4.93 13.84
C GLN A 102 -6.40 6.07 13.86
N LEU A 103 -5.14 5.77 14.16
CA LEU A 103 -4.07 6.75 14.19
C LEU A 103 -3.89 7.44 12.84
N PHE A 104 -3.82 6.67 11.74
CA PHE A 104 -3.61 7.22 10.41
C PHE A 104 -4.80 8.04 9.92
N THR A 105 -6.03 7.60 10.15
CA THR A 105 -7.23 8.36 9.75
C THR A 105 -7.34 9.66 10.54
N GLN A 106 -7.07 9.64 11.85
CA GLN A 106 -7.10 10.85 12.70
C GLN A 106 -6.06 11.89 12.28
N GLN A 107 -4.89 11.45 11.84
CA GLN A 107 -3.80 12.31 11.36
C GLN A 107 -3.93 12.68 9.88
N GLN A 108 -5.02 12.28 9.21
CA GLN A 108 -5.22 12.49 7.76
C GLN A 108 -4.06 11.96 6.91
N ALA A 109 -3.46 10.86 7.37
CA ALA A 109 -2.26 10.21 6.82
C ALA A 109 -2.59 8.96 5.98
N ALA A 110 -3.85 8.57 5.92
CA ALA A 110 -4.39 7.56 5.01
C ALA A 110 -5.89 7.82 4.78
N VAL A 111 -6.47 7.20 3.75
CA VAL A 111 -7.89 7.32 3.41
C VAL A 111 -8.60 5.98 3.56
N GLU A 112 -9.73 5.99 4.25
CA GLU A 112 -10.65 4.86 4.29
C GLU A 112 -11.74 5.03 3.23
N VAL A 113 -11.98 4.00 2.43
CA VAL A 113 -13.05 3.96 1.42
C VAL A 113 -14.02 2.82 1.71
N ALA A 114 -15.30 3.02 1.41
CA ALA A 114 -16.34 2.05 1.75
C ALA A 114 -16.56 0.96 0.68
N SER A 115 -16.08 1.17 -0.55
CA SER A 115 -16.35 0.26 -1.67
C SER A 115 -15.28 0.35 -2.77
N ALA A 116 -15.40 -0.52 -3.77
CA ALA A 116 -14.54 -0.49 -4.96
C ALA A 116 -14.76 0.76 -5.82
N GLU A 117 -16.00 1.26 -5.88
CA GLU A 117 -16.36 2.50 -6.58
C GLU A 117 -15.70 3.70 -5.90
N ALA A 118 -15.81 3.79 -4.56
CA ALA A 118 -15.15 4.85 -3.79
C ALA A 118 -13.61 4.78 -3.89
N LEU A 119 -13.05 3.57 -3.97
CA LEU A 119 -11.63 3.38 -4.26
C LEU A 119 -11.25 3.95 -5.63
N ALA A 120 -12.01 3.61 -6.68
CA ALA A 120 -11.77 4.09 -8.03
C ALA A 120 -11.85 5.62 -8.11
N GLU A 121 -12.85 6.24 -7.46
CA GLU A 121 -13.00 7.69 -7.39
C GLU A 121 -11.80 8.35 -6.68
N GLN A 122 -11.37 7.79 -5.55
CA GLN A 122 -10.25 8.35 -4.78
C GLN A 122 -8.93 8.25 -5.53
N VAL A 123 -8.63 7.09 -6.14
CA VAL A 123 -7.41 6.91 -6.95
C VAL A 123 -7.46 7.80 -8.19
N THR A 124 -8.61 7.92 -8.85
CA THR A 124 -8.78 8.83 -10.00
C THR A 124 -8.48 10.27 -9.62
N ARG A 125 -8.99 10.74 -8.48
CA ARG A 125 -8.72 12.08 -7.96
C ARG A 125 -7.22 12.27 -7.71
N TRP A 126 -6.60 11.33 -7.03
CA TRP A 126 -5.16 11.37 -6.76
C TRP A 126 -4.32 11.39 -8.01
N LEU A 127 -4.64 10.57 -9.02
CA LEU A 127 -3.87 10.54 -10.27
C LEU A 127 -4.09 11.81 -11.12
N SER A 128 -5.26 12.45 -11.01
CA SER A 128 -5.58 13.68 -11.74
C SER A 128 -4.98 14.94 -11.11
N ASP A 129 -4.83 14.97 -9.78
CA ASP A 129 -4.18 16.05 -9.04
C ASP A 129 -3.31 15.49 -7.91
N ALA A 130 -2.00 15.70 -8.03
CA ALA A 130 -1.01 15.19 -7.09
C ALA A 130 -1.09 15.84 -5.70
N SER A 131 -1.74 17.01 -5.56
CA SER A 131 -1.76 17.79 -4.33
C SER A 131 -2.22 16.98 -3.10
N GLU A 132 -3.35 16.27 -3.23
CA GLU A 132 -3.89 15.48 -2.12
C GLU A 132 -3.01 14.26 -1.81
N ARG A 133 -2.57 13.50 -2.83
CA ARG A 133 -1.75 12.29 -2.61
C ARG A 133 -0.40 12.63 -1.99
N SER A 134 0.25 13.71 -2.43
CA SER A 134 1.52 14.17 -1.85
C SER A 134 1.36 14.58 -0.39
N ARG A 135 0.29 15.33 -0.05
CA ARG A 135 0.01 15.72 1.34
C ARG A 135 -0.20 14.51 2.25
N ILE A 136 -0.99 13.53 1.80
CA ILE A 136 -1.31 12.32 2.57
C ILE A 136 -0.07 11.44 2.72
N GLY A 137 0.69 11.24 1.64
CA GLY A 137 1.95 10.50 1.66
C GLY A 137 2.95 11.10 2.64
N GLU A 138 3.15 12.42 2.62
CA GLU A 138 4.04 13.11 3.56
C GLU A 138 3.57 12.96 5.01
N ALA A 139 2.27 13.17 5.27
CA ALA A 139 1.70 12.97 6.61
C ALA A 139 1.90 11.53 7.11
N GLY A 140 1.76 10.53 6.23
CA GLY A 140 2.06 9.13 6.51
C GLY A 140 3.53 8.91 6.88
N ARG A 141 4.45 9.45 6.10
CA ARG A 141 5.89 9.32 6.35
C ARG A 141 6.29 9.97 7.67
N GLU A 142 5.87 11.21 7.91
CA GLU A 142 6.14 11.91 9.16
C GLU A 142 5.59 11.15 10.38
N LEU A 143 4.40 10.58 10.26
CA LEU A 143 3.77 9.83 11.34
C LEU A 143 4.56 8.56 11.66
N VAL A 144 5.07 7.85 10.65
CA VAL A 144 5.96 6.70 10.85
C VAL A 144 7.25 7.12 11.53
N ASP A 145 7.89 8.20 11.07
CA ASP A 145 9.16 8.68 11.61
C ASP A 145 9.04 9.13 13.07
N LYS A 146 7.96 9.84 13.42
CA LYS A 146 7.65 10.26 14.80
C LYS A 146 7.52 9.05 15.74
N ASN A 147 6.85 7.98 15.28
CA ASN A 147 6.65 6.76 16.07
C ASN A 147 7.93 5.92 16.17
N ARG A 148 8.74 5.83 15.11
CA ARG A 148 10.05 5.17 15.14
C ARG A 148 10.98 5.83 16.17
N GLY A 149 11.06 7.17 16.15
CA GLY A 149 11.86 7.90 17.13
C GLY A 149 11.38 7.73 18.58
N ALA A 150 10.08 7.49 18.81
CA ALA A 150 9.54 7.19 20.13
C ALA A 150 9.97 5.81 20.63
N LEU A 151 9.95 4.79 19.75
CA LEU A 151 10.46 3.46 20.06
C LEU A 151 11.95 3.50 20.40
N ASP A 152 12.77 4.20 19.61
CA ASP A 152 14.22 4.32 19.86
C ASP A 152 14.55 4.98 21.20
N ARG A 153 13.70 5.90 21.68
CA ARG A 153 13.86 6.51 23.01
C ARG A 153 13.51 5.53 24.12
N LEU A 154 12.44 4.74 23.94
CA LEU A 154 12.03 3.73 24.91
C LEU A 154 13.08 2.63 25.04
N THR A 155 13.57 2.11 23.91
CA THR A 155 14.61 1.07 23.88
C THR A 155 15.87 1.54 24.62
N ARG A 156 16.34 2.76 24.34
CA ARG A 156 17.49 3.34 25.06
C ARG A 156 17.27 3.46 26.56
N LEU A 157 16.06 3.77 27.00
CA LEU A 157 15.75 3.86 28.43
C LEU A 157 15.78 2.47 29.09
N ILE A 158 15.27 1.46 28.41
CA ILE A 158 15.32 0.06 28.87
C ILE A 158 16.77 -0.41 28.94
N GLU A 159 17.59 -0.15 27.91
CA GLU A 159 19.03 -0.47 27.90
C GLU A 159 19.75 0.20 29.08
N GLN A 160 19.53 1.50 29.31
CA GLN A 160 20.13 2.21 30.46
C GLN A 160 19.71 1.63 31.81
N LEU A 161 18.48 1.12 31.94
CA LEU A 161 18.03 0.48 33.18
C LEU A 161 18.61 -0.92 33.36
N LEU A 162 18.87 -1.64 32.26
CA LEU A 162 19.50 -2.96 32.29
C LEU A 162 21.02 -2.88 32.52
N ASP A 163 21.70 -1.86 31.98
CA ASP A 163 23.13 -1.64 32.18
C ASP A 163 23.49 -1.14 33.59
N ASN A 164 22.49 -0.68 34.37
CA ASN A 164 22.64 -0.26 35.77
C ASN A 164 22.37 -1.39 36.78
N TYR A 165 22.25 -2.64 36.31
CA TYR A 165 22.19 -3.88 37.12
C TYR A 165 23.40 -4.77 36.83
#